data_AF-A0A941G7X8-F1
#
_entry.id   AF-A0A941G7X8-F1
#
_cell.length_a   1.000
_cell.length_b   1.000
_cell.length_c   1.000
_cell.angle_alpha   90.00
_cell.angle_beta   90.00
_cell.angle_gamma   90.00
#
_symmetry.space_group_name_H-M   'P 1'
#
loop_
_entity.id
_entity.type
_entity.pdbx_description
1 polymer ?
#
loop_
_entity_poly.entity_id
_entity_poly.type
_entity_poly.pdbx_seq_one_letter_code
_entity_poly.pdbx_strand_id
1 'polypeptide(L)'
;MKQYLRKWSLMIDGEPFIDGRDGRQLRCVFDIDVNPGNSHAIADIQLYNLSKATTLGQRSSIIFSAGYVDNYDMLFSGIITNVLKERRGPDVITRLLCRSNTAKTRGVMHGAYMPNAHVLDVLKDAARSWPLYLEIDPSQFDEKDRFPSGWTANPDIPTTLNSLKGMFGFSWKEDRGSLIVTRINKQRSTTVFEVNQFTGMVGMPELVGIEEGIGVDVTMRLNPFIRATSRINVRSEFATYQTGNLYISELAGDASANGEYNVFRLNYFGDTHRDPWDMRILGFRAGSLPVLPDVASGGLIWGAKVQPAFRAKVREIAGRQRLDPNWYMAVMAFETGETFSPSEPNRAGSGAVGLIQFMPSTARGMGTSTQALANMSALEQLDWVEKYFQPYVSRIRNIGDMYMAVFMPVGIGKADSFVLIDRATQPVAYNQNRSLDKNGDGKITRGEAVDRVNQMAKAGQAHMV
;
A
#
# COMPACT_ATOMS: atom_id res chain seq x y z
N MET A 1 -14.94 12.93 -29.46
CA MET A 1 -13.67 13.66 -29.31
C MET A 1 -12.56 12.76 -29.85
N LYS A 2 -11.81 13.17 -30.89
CA LYS A 2 -10.73 12.32 -31.44
C LYS A 2 -9.65 12.16 -30.34
N GLN A 3 -9.36 10.92 -29.96
CA GLN A 3 -8.33 10.50 -29.00
C GLN A 3 -6.92 10.73 -29.58
N TYR A 4 -6.63 11.95 -30.03
CA TYR A 4 -5.44 12.28 -30.79
C TYR A 4 -4.19 11.88 -30.00
N LEU A 5 -3.31 11.14 -30.68
CA LEU A 5 -1.95 10.81 -30.26
C LEU A 5 -1.78 9.85 -29.08
N ARG A 6 -2.84 9.29 -28.48
CA ARG A 6 -2.68 8.27 -27.42
C ARG A 6 -2.05 7.01 -28.00
N LYS A 7 -1.06 6.47 -27.31
CA LYS A 7 -0.31 5.28 -27.72
C LYS A 7 -0.17 4.33 -26.55
N TRP A 8 -0.37 3.05 -26.79
CA TRP A 8 -0.09 2.00 -25.82
C TRP A 8 0.37 0.72 -26.51
N SER A 9 1.11 -0.11 -25.78
CA SER A 9 1.46 -1.47 -26.20
C SER A 9 1.46 -2.41 -25.01
N LEU A 10 1.44 -3.69 -25.34
CA LEU A 10 1.52 -4.78 -24.38
C LEU A 10 2.47 -5.84 -24.93
N MET A 11 3.51 -6.16 -24.17
CA MET A 11 4.37 -7.32 -24.43
C MET A 11 4.08 -8.41 -23.41
N ILE A 12 4.02 -9.65 -23.87
CA ILE A 12 3.78 -10.84 -23.05
C ILE A 12 4.92 -11.82 -23.32
N ASP A 13 5.58 -12.26 -22.26
CA ASP A 13 6.69 -13.22 -22.34
C ASP A 13 7.83 -12.81 -23.29
N GLY A 14 8.07 -11.50 -23.38
CA GLY A 14 9.12 -10.91 -24.23
C GLY A 14 8.67 -10.64 -25.67
N GLU A 15 7.49 -11.14 -26.06
CA GLU A 15 6.96 -10.99 -27.41
C GLU A 15 5.89 -9.87 -27.47
N PRO A 16 5.83 -9.10 -28.57
CA PRO A 16 4.74 -8.13 -28.79
C PRO A 16 3.39 -8.83 -28.86
N PHE A 17 2.52 -8.56 -27.89
CA PHE A 17 1.14 -9.07 -27.87
C PHE A 17 0.17 -8.08 -28.50
N ILE A 18 0.31 -6.79 -28.15
CA ILE A 18 -0.32 -5.67 -28.84
C ILE A 18 0.78 -4.67 -29.16
N ASP A 19 1.01 -4.48 -30.45
CA ASP A 19 2.03 -3.59 -30.96
C ASP A 19 1.57 -2.12 -30.88
N GLY A 20 2.49 -1.22 -30.56
CA GLY A 20 2.26 0.23 -30.44
C GLY A 20 2.13 0.89 -31.81
N ARG A 21 1.19 0.44 -32.64
CA ARG A 21 0.94 0.95 -33.98
C ARG A 21 0.02 2.15 -33.96
N ASP A 22 0.22 3.06 -34.91
CA ASP A 22 -0.70 4.16 -35.16
C ASP A 22 -1.99 3.61 -35.82
N GLY A 23 -3.15 3.80 -35.18
CA GLY A 23 -4.44 3.39 -35.74
C GLY A 23 -5.42 2.76 -34.74
N ARG A 24 -6.45 2.05 -35.26
CA ARG A 24 -7.50 1.43 -34.44
C ARG A 24 -6.94 0.22 -33.69
N GLN A 25 -6.71 0.39 -32.39
CA GLN A 25 -6.32 -0.68 -31.48
C GLN A 25 -7.51 -1.17 -30.64
N LEU A 26 -7.32 -2.29 -29.94
CA LEU A 26 -8.27 -2.78 -28.94
C LEU A 26 -8.49 -1.72 -27.87
N ARG A 27 -9.71 -1.69 -27.31
CA ARG A 27 -9.96 -0.85 -26.14
C ARG A 27 -9.23 -1.43 -24.94
N CYS A 28 -8.46 -0.58 -24.26
CA CYS A 28 -7.73 -0.90 -23.07
C CYS A 28 -8.11 0.09 -21.97
N VAL A 29 -8.41 -0.43 -20.79
CA VAL A 29 -8.52 0.37 -19.56
C VAL A 29 -7.43 -0.11 -18.62
N PHE A 30 -6.70 0.81 -18.00
CA PHE A 30 -5.65 0.44 -17.06
C PHE A 30 -5.69 1.34 -15.83
N ASP A 31 -5.27 0.76 -14.71
CA ASP A 31 -4.97 1.44 -13.45
C ASP A 31 -3.70 0.80 -12.88
N ILE A 32 -2.66 1.60 -12.70
CA ILE A 32 -1.33 1.16 -12.25
C ILE A 32 -0.97 1.98 -11.02
N ASP A 33 -0.82 1.32 -9.88
CA ASP A 33 -0.47 1.96 -8.62
C ASP A 33 0.98 1.64 -8.24
N VAL A 34 1.78 2.69 -8.14
CA VAL A 34 3.17 2.66 -7.69
C VAL A 34 3.25 3.40 -6.36
N ASN A 35 2.96 2.66 -5.30
CA ASN A 35 3.02 3.16 -3.93
C ASN A 35 4.29 2.65 -3.22
N PRO A 36 5.15 3.53 -2.68
CA PRO A 36 6.36 3.14 -1.95
C PRO A 36 6.10 2.41 -0.63
N GLY A 37 4.87 2.46 -0.08
CA GLY A 37 4.47 1.62 1.05
C GLY A 37 4.29 0.14 0.66
N ASN A 38 3.86 -0.13 -0.58
CA ASN A 38 3.60 -1.49 -1.03
C ASN A 38 4.90 -2.19 -1.44
N SER A 39 5.03 -3.48 -1.12
CA SER A 39 6.16 -4.32 -1.54
C SER A 39 6.22 -4.54 -3.06
N HIS A 40 5.12 -4.30 -3.77
CA HIS A 40 4.99 -4.44 -5.21
C HIS A 40 4.14 -3.31 -5.78
N ALA A 41 4.49 -2.81 -6.97
CA ALA A 41 3.54 -2.06 -7.78
C ALA A 41 2.47 -3.02 -8.30
N ILE A 42 1.24 -2.55 -8.41
CA ILE A 42 0.12 -3.36 -8.91
C ILE A 42 -0.44 -2.72 -10.18
N ALA A 43 -0.93 -3.56 -11.08
CA ALA A 43 -1.59 -3.09 -12.29
C ALA A 43 -2.85 -3.92 -12.54
N ASP A 44 -3.93 -3.21 -12.83
CA ASP A 44 -5.20 -3.75 -13.32
C ASP A 44 -5.37 -3.31 -14.77
N ILE A 45 -5.26 -4.25 -15.70
CA ILE A 45 -5.31 -3.98 -17.14
C ILE A 45 -6.49 -4.75 -17.73
N GLN A 46 -7.43 -4.04 -18.35
CA GLN A 46 -8.64 -4.59 -18.94
C GLN A 46 -8.60 -4.44 -20.45
N LEU A 47 -8.59 -5.58 -21.15
CA LEU A 47 -8.62 -5.66 -22.60
C LEU A 47 -10.03 -6.04 -23.06
N TYR A 48 -10.62 -5.22 -23.92
CA TYR A 48 -11.98 -5.43 -24.42
C TYR A 48 -11.98 -6.18 -25.74
N ASN A 49 -12.90 -7.12 -25.86
CA ASN A 49 -13.23 -7.87 -27.08
C ASN A 49 -12.05 -8.61 -27.69
N LEU A 50 -11.17 -9.15 -26.83
CA LEU A 50 -10.11 -10.06 -27.23
C LEU A 50 -10.72 -11.33 -27.88
N SER A 51 -10.07 -11.85 -28.92
CA SER A 51 -10.54 -13.06 -29.61
C SER A 51 -10.63 -14.24 -28.64
N LYS A 52 -11.63 -15.11 -28.82
CA LYS A 52 -11.80 -16.33 -28.02
C LYS A 52 -10.60 -17.29 -28.13
N ALA A 53 -9.89 -17.26 -29.25
CA ALA A 53 -8.71 -18.08 -29.49
C ALA A 53 -7.46 -17.59 -28.73
N THR A 54 -7.47 -16.34 -28.24
CA THR A 54 -6.32 -15.78 -27.54
C THR A 54 -6.24 -16.33 -26.12
N THR A 55 -5.11 -16.93 -25.80
CA THR A 55 -4.78 -17.43 -24.46
C THR A 55 -3.72 -16.53 -23.83
N LEU A 56 -3.97 -16.10 -22.59
CA LEU A 56 -2.99 -15.41 -21.75
C LEU A 56 -2.78 -16.27 -20.51
N GLY A 57 -1.52 -16.63 -20.25
CA GLY A 57 -1.16 -17.48 -19.14
C GLY A 57 -1.10 -16.70 -17.82
N GLN A 58 -1.54 -17.33 -16.73
CA GLN A 58 -1.10 -16.90 -15.40
C GLN A 58 0.42 -17.08 -15.30
N ARG A 59 1.08 -16.18 -14.58
CA ARG A 59 2.55 -16.10 -14.39
C ARG A 59 3.35 -15.69 -15.63
N SER A 60 2.69 -15.44 -16.77
CA SER A 60 3.35 -14.79 -17.91
C SER A 60 3.93 -13.44 -17.48
N SER A 61 5.13 -13.15 -17.95
CA SER A 61 5.73 -11.82 -17.85
C SER A 61 4.96 -10.83 -18.70
N ILE A 62 4.82 -9.61 -18.20
CA ILE A 62 4.08 -8.54 -18.84
C ILE A 62 4.88 -7.25 -18.78
N ILE A 63 4.91 -6.53 -19.90
CA ILE A 63 5.37 -5.14 -19.97
C ILE A 63 4.26 -4.32 -20.60
N PHE A 64 3.76 -3.34 -19.86
CA PHE A 64 2.74 -2.42 -20.31
C PHE A 64 3.36 -1.03 -20.51
N SER A 65 3.18 -0.49 -21.70
CA SER A 65 3.71 0.82 -22.09
C SER A 65 2.55 1.69 -22.57
N ALA A 66 2.51 2.95 -22.15
CA ALA A 66 1.49 3.89 -22.59
C ALA A 66 1.99 5.34 -22.50
N GLY A 67 1.37 6.20 -23.29
CA GLY A 67 1.75 7.60 -23.40
C GLY A 67 1.09 8.26 -24.60
N TYR A 68 1.83 9.17 -25.24
CA TYR A 68 1.47 9.83 -26.48
C TYR A 68 2.51 9.52 -27.57
N VAL A 69 2.19 9.74 -28.85
CA VAL A 69 3.06 9.40 -30.01
C VAL A 69 4.53 9.79 -29.81
N ASP A 70 4.79 11.00 -29.31
CA ASP A 70 6.15 11.52 -29.06
C ASP A 70 6.61 11.39 -27.59
N ASN A 71 5.76 10.85 -26.72
CA ASN A 71 5.98 10.76 -25.28
C ASN A 71 5.41 9.44 -24.75
N TYR A 72 6.03 8.33 -25.14
CA TYR A 72 5.54 6.96 -24.90
C TYR A 72 6.70 6.07 -24.41
N ASP A 73 6.51 5.41 -23.28
CA ASP A 73 7.48 4.51 -22.65
C ASP A 73 6.75 3.53 -21.71
N MET A 74 7.51 2.60 -21.12
CA MET A 74 7.05 1.61 -20.16
C MET A 74 6.46 2.27 -18.91
N LEU A 75 5.23 1.89 -18.55
CA LEU A 75 4.60 2.27 -17.29
C LEU A 75 4.72 1.17 -16.23
N PHE A 76 4.70 -0.09 -16.64
CA PHE A 76 4.69 -1.22 -15.73
C PHE A 76 5.40 -2.44 -16.32
N SER A 77 6.13 -3.16 -15.46
CA SER A 77 6.73 -4.46 -15.77
C SER A 77 6.51 -5.41 -14.60
N GLY A 78 6.16 -6.66 -14.89
CA GLY A 78 5.89 -7.64 -13.84
C GLY A 78 5.37 -8.97 -14.35
N ILE A 79 4.53 -9.60 -13.54
CA ILE A 79 3.87 -10.86 -13.88
C ILE A 79 2.35 -10.73 -13.78
N ILE A 80 1.65 -11.47 -14.63
CA ILE A 80 0.20 -11.63 -14.55
C ILE A 80 -0.10 -12.60 -13.40
N THR A 81 -0.77 -12.12 -12.35
CA THR A 81 -1.19 -12.97 -11.23
C THR A 81 -2.50 -13.68 -11.55
N ASN A 82 -3.46 -12.95 -12.12
CA ASN A 82 -4.77 -13.47 -12.47
C ASN A 82 -5.21 -12.98 -13.85
N VAL A 83 -5.87 -13.87 -14.58
CA VAL A 83 -6.59 -13.56 -15.82
C VAL A 83 -8.06 -13.87 -15.58
N LEU A 84 -8.89 -12.84 -15.58
CA LEU A 84 -10.33 -12.96 -15.36
C LEU A 84 -11.05 -12.61 -16.66
N LYS A 85 -12.09 -13.39 -17.00
CA LYS A 85 -12.98 -13.09 -18.11
C LYS A 85 -14.31 -12.64 -17.55
N GLU A 86 -14.69 -11.42 -17.89
CA GLU A 86 -15.94 -10.79 -17.47
C GLU A 86 -16.77 -10.45 -18.71
N ARG A 87 -18.09 -10.39 -18.56
CA ARG A 87 -18.99 -9.94 -19.64
C ARG A 87 -19.78 -8.75 -19.14
N ARG A 88 -19.76 -7.64 -19.88
CA ARG A 88 -20.54 -6.44 -19.57
C ARG A 88 -21.36 -6.04 -20.78
N GLY A 89 -22.63 -6.46 -20.78
CA GLY A 89 -23.51 -6.30 -21.95
C GLY A 89 -22.96 -7.08 -23.16
N PRO A 90 -22.76 -6.42 -24.32
CA PRO A 90 -22.20 -7.07 -25.51
C PRO A 90 -20.68 -7.28 -25.42
N ASP A 91 -19.98 -6.55 -24.54
CA ASP A 91 -18.53 -6.59 -24.45
C ASP A 91 -18.03 -7.76 -23.60
N VAL A 92 -16.95 -8.39 -24.06
CA VAL A 92 -16.17 -9.38 -23.29
C VAL A 92 -14.88 -8.70 -22.82
N ILE A 93 -14.64 -8.70 -21.51
CA ILE A 93 -13.50 -8.05 -20.88
C ILE A 93 -12.54 -9.13 -20.39
N THR A 94 -11.30 -9.08 -20.84
CA THR A 94 -10.20 -9.88 -20.27
C THR A 94 -9.42 -8.97 -19.33
N ARG A 95 -9.56 -9.20 -18.02
CA ARG A 95 -8.92 -8.42 -16.96
C ARG A 95 -7.68 -9.14 -16.47
N LEU A 96 -6.55 -8.44 -16.51
CA LEU A 96 -5.23 -8.90 -16.10
C LEU A 96 -4.89 -8.18 -14.80
N LEU A 97 -4.89 -8.93 -13.70
CA LEU A 97 -4.35 -8.44 -12.44
C LEU A 97 -2.87 -8.80 -12.41
N CYS A 98 -2.02 -7.80 -12.20
CA CYS A 98 -0.58 -7.93 -12.31
C CYS A 98 0.09 -7.34 -11.06
N ARG A 99 1.28 -7.85 -10.76
CA ARG A 99 2.16 -7.27 -9.75
C ARG A 99 3.57 -7.15 -10.29
N SER A 100 4.30 -6.12 -9.90
CA SER A 100 5.71 -6.01 -10.21
C SER A 100 6.44 -7.20 -9.57
N ASN A 101 7.41 -7.73 -10.30
CA ASN A 101 8.18 -8.86 -9.82
C ASN A 101 9.55 -8.35 -9.39
N THR A 102 9.95 -8.65 -8.16
CA THR A 102 11.38 -8.70 -7.81
C THR A 102 12.02 -9.80 -8.64
N ALA A 103 12.60 -9.42 -9.79
CA ALA A 103 13.40 -10.16 -10.76
C ALA A 103 13.25 -11.71 -10.84
N LYS A 104 13.09 -12.24 -12.06
CA LYS A 104 13.20 -13.68 -12.40
C LYS A 104 14.52 -14.33 -11.94
N THR A 105 15.50 -13.55 -11.48
CA THR A 105 16.75 -13.96 -10.86
C THR A 105 16.87 -13.28 -9.50
N ARG A 106 16.58 -14.00 -8.40
CA ARG A 106 17.04 -13.57 -7.08
C ARG A 106 18.57 -13.64 -7.13
N GLY A 107 19.21 -12.49 -7.34
CA GLY A 107 20.64 -12.36 -7.22
C GLY A 107 21.11 -12.85 -5.86
N VAL A 108 22.31 -13.40 -5.80
CA VAL A 108 22.94 -13.78 -4.53
C VAL A 108 24.12 -12.87 -4.30
N MET A 109 24.18 -12.25 -3.13
CA MET A 109 25.23 -11.34 -2.75
C MET A 109 26.23 -12.02 -1.81
N HIS A 110 27.52 -11.92 -2.11
CA HIS A 110 28.58 -12.30 -1.18
C HIS A 110 29.46 -11.08 -0.97
N GLY A 111 29.48 -10.53 0.25
CA GLY A 111 30.25 -9.32 0.53
C GLY A 111 30.60 -9.21 2.00
N ALA A 112 31.90 -9.10 2.29
CA ALA A 112 32.43 -8.75 3.59
C ALA A 112 33.11 -7.38 3.48
N TYR A 113 32.69 -6.46 4.32
CA TYR A 113 33.10 -5.07 4.30
C TYR A 113 33.89 -4.76 5.57
N MET A 114 35.04 -4.12 5.41
CA MET A 114 35.91 -3.74 6.53
C MET A 114 35.25 -2.65 7.39
N PRO A 115 35.71 -2.46 8.64
CA PRO A 115 35.37 -1.26 9.40
C PRO A 115 35.60 0.00 8.55
N ASN A 116 34.71 0.99 8.70
CA ASN A 116 34.69 2.26 7.97
C ASN A 116 34.30 2.17 6.48
N ALA A 117 33.90 1.00 5.97
CA ALA A 117 33.32 0.88 4.63
C ALA A 117 32.03 1.71 4.53
N HIS A 118 31.79 2.30 3.36
CA HIS A 118 30.63 3.17 3.14
C HIS A 118 29.41 2.36 2.67
N VAL A 119 28.20 2.72 3.11
CA VAL A 119 26.97 2.00 2.73
C VAL A 119 26.75 1.97 1.21
N LEU A 120 27.17 3.02 0.50
CA LEU A 120 27.06 3.11 -0.96
C LEU A 120 27.83 1.99 -1.69
N ASP A 121 28.93 1.50 -1.12
CA ASP A 121 29.70 0.41 -1.72
C ASP A 121 28.88 -0.89 -1.69
N VAL A 122 28.26 -1.15 -0.53
CA VAL A 122 27.33 -2.27 -0.35
C VAL A 122 26.14 -2.21 -1.28
N LEU A 123 25.56 -1.02 -1.47
CA LEU A 123 24.41 -0.81 -2.34
C LEU A 123 24.75 -1.02 -3.82
N LYS A 124 25.95 -0.59 -4.26
CA LYS A 124 26.45 -0.86 -5.62
C LYS A 124 26.64 -2.36 -5.85
N ASP A 125 27.21 -3.06 -4.88
CA ASP A 125 27.43 -4.50 -4.99
C ASP A 125 26.12 -5.28 -4.93
N ALA A 126 25.15 -4.85 -4.12
CA ALA A 126 23.79 -5.38 -4.12
C ALA A 126 23.11 -5.21 -5.50
N ALA A 127 23.19 -4.03 -6.10
CA ALA A 127 22.60 -3.77 -7.43
C ALA A 127 23.23 -4.64 -8.52
N ARG A 128 24.57 -4.75 -8.53
CA ARG A 128 25.32 -5.60 -9.47
C ARG A 128 24.98 -7.08 -9.31
N SER A 129 24.86 -7.54 -8.06
CA SER A 129 24.50 -8.93 -7.74
C SER A 129 23.04 -9.24 -8.10
N TRP A 130 22.15 -8.25 -8.06
CA TRP A 130 20.74 -8.35 -8.44
C TRP A 130 20.44 -8.03 -9.92
N PRO A 131 21.46 -8.03 -10.77
CA PRO A 131 21.55 -7.24 -12.02
C PRO A 131 20.50 -6.13 -12.24
N LEU A 132 20.41 -5.17 -11.32
CA LEU A 132 19.54 -3.99 -11.44
C LEU A 132 20.37 -2.72 -11.65
N TYR A 133 19.83 -1.75 -12.40
CA TYR A 133 20.43 -0.42 -12.49
C TYR A 133 20.25 0.31 -11.14
N LEU A 134 21.34 0.77 -10.53
CA LEU A 134 21.25 1.49 -9.25
C LEU A 134 20.84 2.95 -9.48
N GLU A 135 19.59 3.29 -9.17
CA GLU A 135 19.10 4.66 -9.09
C GLU A 135 19.26 5.18 -7.65
N ILE A 136 20.32 5.96 -7.41
CA ILE A 136 20.62 6.53 -6.11
C ILE A 136 21.12 7.97 -6.28
N ASP A 137 20.78 8.83 -5.32
CA ASP A 137 21.36 10.15 -5.19
C ASP A 137 22.47 10.11 -4.11
N PRO A 138 23.75 10.14 -4.49
CA PRO A 138 24.85 10.05 -3.53
C PRO A 138 24.88 11.22 -2.55
N SER A 139 24.35 12.40 -2.90
CA SER A 139 24.33 13.57 -2.01
C SER A 139 23.44 13.36 -0.78
N GLN A 140 22.55 12.36 -0.82
CA GLN A 140 21.72 11.99 0.33
C GLN A 140 22.50 11.19 1.38
N PHE A 141 23.70 10.68 1.06
CA PHE A 141 24.52 9.87 1.93
C PHE A 141 25.80 10.63 2.30
N ASP A 142 26.07 10.76 3.60
CA ASP A 142 27.17 11.56 4.12
C ASP A 142 28.27 10.68 4.73
N GLU A 143 29.38 11.28 5.15
CA GLU A 143 30.55 10.55 5.67
C GLU A 143 30.25 9.66 6.88
N LYS A 144 29.13 9.89 7.58
CA LYS A 144 28.72 9.09 8.75
C LYS A 144 28.00 7.80 8.33
N ASP A 145 27.63 7.65 7.06
CA ASP A 145 26.98 6.46 6.51
C ASP A 145 27.98 5.31 6.28
N ARG A 146 28.73 4.98 7.33
CA ARG A 146 29.81 4.00 7.36
C ARG A 146 29.60 2.98 8.47
N PHE A 147 30.09 1.76 8.27
CA PHE A 147 30.03 0.74 9.30
C PHE A 147 31.09 0.99 10.39
N PRO A 148 30.72 1.06 11.67
CA PRO A 148 31.69 1.27 12.75
C PRO A 148 32.62 0.06 12.95
N SER A 149 32.16 -1.14 12.55
CA SER A 149 32.90 -2.39 12.60
C SER A 149 32.76 -3.14 11.27
N GLY A 150 33.49 -4.25 11.11
CA GLY A 150 33.33 -5.09 9.93
C GLY A 150 31.90 -5.61 9.80
N TRP A 151 31.36 -5.56 8.59
CA TRP A 151 29.98 -5.94 8.31
C TRP A 151 29.92 -6.95 7.16
N THR A 152 29.08 -7.98 7.29
CA THR A 152 28.93 -9.02 6.26
C THR A 152 27.50 -9.06 5.78
N ALA A 153 27.33 -9.08 4.46
CA ALA A 153 26.03 -9.13 3.83
C ALA A 153 25.38 -10.51 3.94
N ASN A 154 24.06 -10.50 4.05
CA ASN A 154 23.27 -11.71 3.86
C ASN A 154 23.24 -12.06 2.36
N PRO A 155 23.34 -13.36 1.99
CA PRO A 155 23.16 -13.81 0.62
C PRO A 155 21.86 -13.35 -0.05
N ASP A 156 20.77 -13.25 0.72
CA ASP A 156 19.50 -12.69 0.25
C ASP A 156 19.56 -11.16 0.22
N ILE A 157 19.56 -10.61 -0.99
CA ILE A 157 19.66 -9.17 -1.23
C ILE A 157 18.51 -8.37 -0.58
N PRO A 158 17.23 -8.77 -0.69
CA PRO A 158 16.16 -8.11 0.06
C PRO A 158 16.42 -8.03 1.57
N THR A 159 16.88 -9.12 2.18
CA THR A 159 17.23 -9.17 3.61
C THR A 159 18.37 -8.21 3.95
N THR A 160 19.42 -8.18 3.11
CA THR A 160 20.51 -7.22 3.22
C THR A 160 20.02 -5.78 3.14
N LEU A 161 19.26 -5.41 2.11
CA LEU A 161 18.76 -4.04 1.94
C LEU A 161 17.81 -3.62 3.07
N ASN A 162 17.01 -4.54 3.61
CA ASN A 162 16.17 -4.27 4.78
C ASN A 162 16.99 -4.01 6.05
N SER A 163 18.08 -4.75 6.25
CA SER A 163 19.01 -4.51 7.35
C SER A 163 19.68 -3.13 7.21
N LEU A 164 20.17 -2.81 6.01
CA LEU A 164 20.79 -1.50 5.71
C LEU A 164 19.79 -0.35 5.86
N LYS A 165 18.54 -0.51 5.42
CA LYS A 165 17.45 0.44 5.66
C LYS A 165 17.27 0.73 7.15
N GLY A 166 17.28 -0.31 7.99
CA GLY A 166 17.17 -0.15 9.43
C GLY A 166 18.36 0.59 10.06
N MET A 167 19.57 0.35 9.57
CA MET A 167 20.80 0.96 10.11
C MET A 167 21.00 2.41 9.65
N PHE A 168 20.71 2.71 8.39
CA PHE A 168 21.04 3.99 7.75
C PHE A 168 19.79 4.83 7.37
N GLY A 169 18.57 4.36 7.66
CA GLY A 169 17.37 5.18 7.53
C GLY A 169 17.04 5.64 6.10
N PHE A 170 17.32 4.82 5.09
CA PHE A 170 16.87 5.04 3.70
C PHE A 170 15.72 4.09 3.33
N SER A 171 15.02 4.37 2.24
CA SER A 171 14.08 3.43 1.62
C SER A 171 14.66 2.87 0.32
N TRP A 172 14.26 1.65 -0.03
CA TRP A 172 14.65 1.00 -1.27
C TRP A 172 13.45 0.33 -1.92
N LYS A 173 13.47 0.23 -3.26
CA LYS A 173 12.50 -0.55 -4.03
C LYS A 173 13.07 -0.97 -5.39
N GLU A 174 12.49 -2.00 -5.98
CA GLU A 174 12.70 -2.34 -7.38
C GLU A 174 11.60 -1.71 -8.23
N ASP A 175 11.97 -1.06 -9.33
CA ASP A 175 11.04 -0.48 -10.29
C ASP A 175 11.66 -0.50 -11.69
N ARG A 176 10.96 -1.12 -12.65
CA ARG A 176 11.36 -1.20 -14.07
C ARG A 176 12.83 -1.60 -14.28
N GLY A 177 13.33 -2.58 -13.52
CA GLY A 177 14.72 -3.06 -13.66
C GLY A 177 15.77 -2.17 -12.97
N SER A 178 15.33 -1.22 -12.14
CA SER A 178 16.20 -0.37 -11.34
C SER A 178 16.02 -0.65 -9.85
N LEU A 179 17.13 -0.70 -9.12
CA LEU A 179 17.16 -0.63 -7.67
C LEU A 179 17.18 0.84 -7.27
N ILE A 180 16.04 1.35 -6.83
CA ILE A 180 15.89 2.72 -6.36
C ILE A 180 16.25 2.76 -4.88
N VAL A 181 17.13 3.69 -4.49
CA VAL A 181 17.48 3.95 -3.09
C VAL A 181 17.40 5.45 -2.83
N THR A 182 16.64 5.85 -1.80
CA THR A 182 16.46 7.28 -1.49
C THR A 182 16.16 7.53 -0.02
N ARG A 183 16.51 8.72 0.47
CA ARG A 183 16.02 9.28 1.73
C ARG A 183 14.95 10.31 1.40
N ILE A 184 13.70 10.01 1.73
CA ILE A 184 12.55 10.82 1.32
C ILE A 184 12.57 12.24 1.88
N ASN A 185 13.13 12.41 3.06
CA ASN A 185 13.26 13.70 3.74
C ASN A 185 14.42 14.55 3.20
N LYS A 186 15.35 13.97 2.43
CA LYS A 186 16.43 14.73 1.80
C LYS A 186 16.00 15.17 0.41
N GLN A 187 16.49 16.34 -0.02
CA GLN A 187 16.31 16.78 -1.40
C GLN A 187 16.93 15.77 -2.35
N ARG A 188 16.30 15.55 -3.51
CA ARG A 188 16.88 14.76 -4.59
C ARG A 188 17.53 15.69 -5.60
N SER A 189 18.60 15.26 -6.26
CA SER A 189 19.25 15.96 -7.37
C SER A 189 18.73 15.50 -8.75
N THR A 190 17.66 14.71 -8.79
CA THR A 190 17.07 14.14 -10.01
C THR A 190 16.36 15.19 -10.87
N THR A 191 16.01 14.80 -12.10
CA THR A 191 15.27 15.63 -13.06
C THR A 191 14.00 16.21 -12.42
N VAL A 192 13.84 17.53 -12.58
CA VAL A 192 12.65 18.27 -12.16
C VAL A 192 11.72 18.37 -13.37
N PHE A 193 10.48 17.92 -13.21
CA PHE A 193 9.43 18.05 -14.21
C PHE A 193 8.51 19.20 -13.83
N GLU A 194 8.33 20.17 -14.71
CA GLU A 194 7.37 21.26 -14.50
C GLU A 194 5.94 20.73 -14.64
N VAL A 195 5.10 21.02 -13.65
CA VAL A 195 3.68 20.63 -13.60
C VAL A 195 2.84 21.89 -13.46
N ASN A 196 2.24 22.31 -14.58
CA ASN A 196 1.41 23.50 -14.69
C ASN A 196 0.38 23.34 -15.82
N GLN A 197 -0.46 24.34 -16.04
CA GLN A 197 -1.52 24.31 -17.05
C GLN A 197 -1.01 24.07 -18.49
N PHE A 198 0.23 24.45 -18.79
CA PHE A 198 0.86 24.28 -20.10
C PHE A 198 1.59 22.94 -20.25
N THR A 199 2.04 22.34 -19.14
CA THR A 199 2.73 21.04 -19.14
C THR A 199 1.81 19.85 -18.84
N GLY A 200 0.49 20.10 -18.87
CA GLY A 200 -0.53 19.04 -18.84
C GLY A 200 -1.19 18.82 -17.48
N MET A 201 -1.04 19.72 -16.50
CA MET A 201 -1.82 19.66 -15.27
C MET A 201 -3.33 19.65 -15.58
N VAL A 202 -4.07 18.75 -14.93
CA VAL A 202 -5.51 18.60 -15.08
C VAL A 202 -6.19 18.98 -13.78
N GLY A 203 -7.10 19.95 -13.85
CA GLY A 203 -7.73 20.50 -12.66
C GLY A 203 -6.76 21.38 -11.87
N MET A 204 -6.79 21.24 -10.55
CA MET A 204 -5.98 22.05 -9.63
C MET A 204 -5.27 21.15 -8.62
N PRO A 205 -4.06 21.52 -8.17
CA PRO A 205 -3.34 20.76 -7.16
C PRO A 205 -4.06 20.88 -5.81
N GLU A 206 -3.97 19.81 -5.04
CA GLU A 206 -4.54 19.68 -3.71
C GLU A 206 -3.41 19.61 -2.68
N LEU A 207 -3.44 20.47 -1.68
CA LEU A 207 -2.46 20.45 -0.60
C LEU A 207 -2.80 19.37 0.42
N VAL A 208 -1.80 18.58 0.80
CA VAL A 208 -1.90 17.49 1.77
C VAL A 208 -1.05 17.82 2.99
N GLY A 209 -1.68 17.99 4.14
CA GLY A 209 -0.98 18.18 5.42
C GLY A 209 -0.39 16.85 5.93
N ILE A 210 0.87 16.87 6.35
CA ILE A 210 1.60 15.72 6.93
C ILE A 210 2.29 16.13 8.24
N GLU A 211 2.67 15.15 9.07
CA GLU A 211 3.21 15.35 10.44
C GLU A 211 4.34 16.38 10.50
N GLU A 212 5.29 16.33 9.54
CA GLU A 212 6.24 17.42 9.31
C GLU A 212 6.29 17.78 7.82
N GLY A 213 5.73 18.94 7.47
CA GLY A 213 5.85 19.53 6.14
C GLY A 213 4.56 19.54 5.32
N ILE A 214 4.71 19.75 4.01
CA ILE A 214 3.59 19.95 3.08
C ILE A 214 3.75 19.01 1.89
N GLY A 215 2.69 18.26 1.60
CA GLY A 215 2.52 17.47 0.38
C GLY A 215 1.64 18.16 -0.64
N VAL A 216 1.78 17.72 -1.89
CA VAL A 216 0.90 18.10 -2.99
C VAL A 216 0.41 16.85 -3.69
N ASP A 217 -0.89 16.80 -3.94
CA ASP A 217 -1.52 15.82 -4.81
C ASP A 217 -1.97 16.53 -6.09
N VAL A 218 -1.45 16.09 -7.22
CA VAL A 218 -1.69 16.73 -8.52
C VAL A 218 -2.00 15.68 -9.58
N THR A 219 -3.02 15.95 -10.38
CA THR A 219 -3.32 15.15 -11.57
C THR A 219 -2.80 15.86 -12.80
N MET A 220 -2.19 15.13 -13.72
CA MET A 220 -1.71 15.65 -15.00
C MET A 220 -1.88 14.63 -16.13
N ARG A 221 -1.75 15.08 -17.37
CA ARG A 221 -1.68 14.21 -18.54
C ARG A 221 -0.56 13.18 -18.38
N LEU A 222 -0.80 11.97 -18.90
CA LEU A 222 0.11 10.86 -18.75
C LEU A 222 1.52 11.20 -19.25
N ASN A 223 2.51 11.11 -18.37
CA ASN A 223 3.92 11.28 -18.71
C ASN A 223 4.72 10.08 -18.18
N PRO A 224 5.13 9.13 -19.06
CA PRO A 224 5.77 7.89 -18.63
C PRO A 224 7.20 8.09 -18.07
N PHE A 225 7.82 9.26 -18.34
CA PHE A 225 9.17 9.60 -17.85
C PHE A 225 9.19 10.12 -16.41
N ILE A 226 8.04 10.51 -15.85
CA ILE A 226 7.96 10.82 -14.43
C ILE A 226 7.95 9.50 -13.65
N ARG A 227 8.99 9.30 -12.84
CA ARG A 227 9.22 8.12 -12.01
C ARG A 227 9.14 8.48 -10.54
N ALA A 228 9.10 7.47 -9.68
CA ALA A 228 9.07 7.69 -8.23
C ALA A 228 10.35 8.35 -7.69
N THR A 229 11.45 8.35 -8.46
CA THR A 229 12.70 9.06 -8.16
C THR A 229 12.70 10.51 -8.64
N SER A 230 11.77 10.91 -9.50
CA SER A 230 11.70 12.26 -10.06
C SER A 230 11.36 13.32 -9.01
N ARG A 231 11.60 14.59 -9.38
CA ARG A 231 11.03 15.76 -8.73
C ARG A 231 10.02 16.41 -9.64
N ILE A 232 9.03 17.08 -9.07
CA ILE A 232 8.10 17.94 -9.80
C ILE A 232 8.21 19.36 -9.27
N ASN A 233 8.09 20.34 -10.15
CA ASN A 233 7.89 21.73 -9.78
C ASN A 233 6.45 22.11 -10.13
N VAL A 234 5.59 22.26 -9.11
CA VAL A 234 4.19 22.61 -9.31
C VAL A 234 4.09 24.12 -9.44
N ARG A 235 3.40 24.58 -10.50
CA ARG A 235 3.02 25.99 -10.67
C ARG A 235 1.55 26.09 -11.05
N SER A 236 0.75 26.66 -10.17
CA SER A 236 -0.67 26.92 -10.36
C SER A 236 -1.04 28.30 -9.85
N GLU A 237 -1.96 28.96 -10.56
CA GLU A 237 -2.60 30.20 -10.08
C GLU A 237 -3.67 29.90 -9.01
N PHE A 238 -4.23 28.68 -9.02
CA PHE A 238 -5.30 28.25 -8.11
C PHE A 238 -4.96 26.89 -7.48
N ALA A 239 -5.26 26.71 -6.20
CA ALA A 239 -5.10 25.44 -5.50
C ALA A 239 -6.32 25.18 -4.60
N THR A 240 -6.71 23.91 -4.45
CA THR A 240 -7.69 23.48 -3.46
C THR A 240 -7.01 23.03 -2.18
N TYR A 241 -7.64 23.31 -1.04
CA TYR A 241 -7.13 22.96 0.28
C TYR A 241 -7.95 21.79 0.86
N GLN A 242 -7.30 20.70 1.28
CA GLN A 242 -7.95 19.72 2.16
C GLN A 242 -8.11 20.32 3.54
N THR A 243 -9.29 20.87 3.83
CA THR A 243 -9.58 21.52 5.11
C THR A 243 -9.60 20.54 6.29
N GLY A 244 -9.71 19.22 6.05
CA GLY A 244 -9.78 18.21 7.10
C GLY A 244 -8.63 18.26 8.12
N ASN A 245 -7.38 18.26 7.64
CA ASN A 245 -6.19 18.35 8.52
C ASN A 245 -5.80 19.79 8.88
N LEU A 246 -6.29 20.79 8.14
CA LEU A 246 -5.97 22.21 8.36
C LEU A 246 -6.66 22.83 9.58
N TYR A 247 -7.59 22.11 10.22
CA TYR A 247 -8.16 22.49 11.51
C TYR A 247 -7.26 22.11 12.71
N ILE A 248 -6.26 21.23 12.50
CA ILE A 248 -5.51 20.58 13.59
C ILE A 248 -4.00 20.88 13.51
N SER A 249 -3.47 21.18 12.31
CA SER A 249 -2.09 21.59 12.10
C SER A 249 -2.02 22.85 11.23
N GLU A 250 -1.25 23.84 11.66
CA GLU A 250 -0.91 25.00 10.83
C GLU A 250 0.00 24.57 9.66
N LEU A 251 -0.20 25.14 8.47
CA LEU A 251 0.72 24.94 7.34
C LEU A 251 2.07 25.57 7.71
N ALA A 252 3.11 24.76 7.90
CA ALA A 252 4.46 25.26 8.11
C ALA A 252 5.11 25.65 6.77
N GLY A 253 5.53 26.92 6.63
CA GLY A 253 6.23 27.45 5.44
C GLY A 253 5.32 28.22 4.46
N ASP A 254 5.77 28.40 3.21
CA ASP A 254 4.95 28.99 2.15
C ASP A 254 3.79 28.04 1.84
N ALA A 255 2.60 28.37 2.34
CA ALA A 255 1.33 27.64 2.20
C ALA A 255 0.84 27.51 0.75
N SER A 256 1.62 27.98 -0.22
CA SER A 256 1.39 27.76 -1.63
C SER A 256 1.57 26.29 -2.03
N ALA A 257 0.72 25.80 -2.94
CA ALA A 257 0.94 24.56 -3.69
C ALA A 257 2.11 24.67 -4.69
N ASN A 258 2.67 25.87 -4.87
CA ASN A 258 3.77 26.09 -5.78
C ASN A 258 5.10 25.69 -5.15
N GLY A 259 5.99 25.14 -5.98
CA GLY A 259 7.35 24.80 -5.59
C GLY A 259 7.76 23.38 -5.96
N GLU A 260 8.94 22.97 -5.49
CA GLU A 260 9.52 21.67 -5.79
C GLU A 260 9.11 20.59 -4.77
N TYR A 261 8.73 19.43 -5.30
CA TYR A 261 8.32 18.26 -4.53
C TYR A 261 9.07 17.01 -5.03
N ASN A 262 9.55 16.20 -4.10
CA ASN A 262 9.97 14.83 -4.37
C ASN A 262 8.74 13.97 -4.66
N VAL A 263 8.72 13.25 -5.78
CA VAL A 263 7.64 12.31 -6.07
C VAL A 263 7.65 11.18 -5.03
N PHE A 264 6.48 10.88 -4.48
CA PHE A 264 6.28 9.81 -3.51
C PHE A 264 5.47 8.65 -4.11
N ARG A 265 4.24 8.91 -4.52
CA ARG A 265 3.34 7.92 -5.12
C ARG A 265 2.95 8.36 -6.52
N LEU A 266 2.81 7.37 -7.40
CA LEU A 266 2.31 7.55 -8.75
C LEU A 266 1.15 6.60 -8.98
N ASN A 267 0.09 7.11 -9.59
CA ASN A 267 -0.98 6.29 -10.12
C ASN A 267 -1.19 6.68 -11.59
N TYR A 268 -1.05 5.72 -12.49
CA TYR A 268 -1.30 5.92 -13.92
C TYR A 268 -2.61 5.26 -14.28
N PHE A 269 -3.52 5.99 -14.91
CA PHE A 269 -4.83 5.44 -15.26
C PHE A 269 -5.32 5.99 -16.60
N GLY A 270 -6.05 5.16 -17.33
CA GLY A 270 -6.57 5.58 -18.62
C GLY A 270 -7.54 4.60 -19.24
N ASP A 271 -8.33 5.13 -20.16
CA ASP A 271 -9.20 4.38 -21.06
C ASP A 271 -8.91 4.86 -22.48
N THR A 272 -8.46 3.95 -23.35
CA THR A 272 -8.15 4.33 -24.73
C THR A 272 -9.37 4.89 -25.46
N HIS A 273 -10.59 4.55 -25.02
CA HIS A 273 -11.84 4.93 -25.67
C HIS A 273 -12.65 6.02 -24.95
N ARG A 274 -12.28 6.42 -23.74
CA ARG A 274 -12.97 7.46 -22.94
C ARG A 274 -12.02 8.59 -22.57
N ASP A 275 -12.49 9.57 -21.83
CA ASP A 275 -11.72 10.76 -21.51
C ASP A 275 -10.47 10.52 -20.65
N PRO A 276 -10.46 9.65 -19.62
CA PRO A 276 -9.28 9.47 -18.75
C PRO A 276 -8.05 8.97 -19.51
N TRP A 277 -6.92 9.67 -19.36
CA TRP A 277 -5.60 9.26 -19.86
C TRP A 277 -4.50 10.06 -19.16
N ASP A 278 -4.44 9.87 -17.85
CA ASP A 278 -3.81 10.80 -16.93
C ASP A 278 -2.96 10.03 -15.90
N MET A 279 -2.24 10.79 -15.11
CA MET A 279 -1.51 10.28 -13.96
C MET A 279 -1.74 11.19 -12.76
N ARG A 280 -1.80 10.59 -11.57
CA ARG A 280 -1.88 11.28 -10.29
C ARG A 280 -0.56 11.12 -9.55
N ILE A 281 -0.06 12.22 -9.02
CA ILE A 281 1.23 12.32 -8.36
C ILE A 281 0.99 12.85 -6.96
N LEU A 282 1.43 12.10 -5.96
CA LEU A 282 1.60 12.62 -4.60
C LEU A 282 3.08 12.90 -4.40
N GLY A 283 3.42 14.14 -4.05
CA GLY A 283 4.78 14.57 -3.79
C GLY A 283 4.92 15.34 -2.47
N PHE A 284 6.12 15.38 -1.92
CA PHE A 284 6.44 16.08 -0.67
C PHE A 284 7.64 17.00 -0.83
N ARG A 285 7.64 18.16 -0.17
CA ARG A 285 8.82 19.05 -0.19
C ARG A 285 10.01 18.38 0.51
N ALA A 286 11.22 18.72 0.09
CA ALA A 286 12.43 18.33 0.81
C ALA A 286 12.34 18.81 2.28
N GLY A 287 12.86 18.01 3.21
CA GLY A 287 12.72 18.26 4.65
C GLY A 287 11.38 17.82 5.23
N SER A 288 10.40 17.46 4.41
CA SER A 288 9.15 16.90 4.92
C SER A 288 9.37 15.43 5.34
N LEU A 289 8.88 15.05 6.51
CA LEU A 289 8.76 13.66 6.92
C LEU A 289 7.32 13.23 6.65
N PRO A 290 7.01 12.69 5.45
CA PRO A 290 5.78 11.94 5.33
C PRO A 290 5.86 10.79 6.32
N VAL A 291 4.83 10.64 7.16
CA VAL A 291 4.57 9.35 7.81
C VAL A 291 4.52 8.37 6.66
N LEU A 292 5.54 7.52 6.49
CA LEU A 292 5.52 6.47 5.48
C LEU A 292 4.30 5.62 5.83
N PRO A 293 3.20 5.74 5.08
CA PRO A 293 2.13 4.83 5.31
C PRO A 293 2.62 3.58 4.59
N ASP A 294 2.89 2.51 5.33
CA ASP A 294 2.57 1.18 4.79
C ASP A 294 1.03 1.01 4.69
N VAL A 295 0.30 2.13 4.61
CA VAL A 295 -1.12 2.16 4.72
C VAL A 295 -1.87 3.38 4.22
N ALA A 296 -2.64 3.16 3.17
CA ALA A 296 -3.93 3.79 2.93
C ALA A 296 -3.99 5.33 2.97
N SER A 297 -3.46 5.95 1.92
CA SER A 297 -4.20 7.03 1.23
C SER A 297 -5.26 6.44 0.26
N GLY A 298 -5.66 5.18 0.46
CA GLY A 298 -6.90 4.62 -0.06
C GLY A 298 -8.02 4.90 0.94
N GLY A 299 -9.28 4.91 0.50
CA GLY A 299 -10.40 5.18 1.39
C GLY A 299 -10.43 4.20 2.58
N LEU A 300 -11.12 4.60 3.65
CA LEU A 300 -11.30 3.74 4.82
C LEU A 300 -12.41 2.74 4.54
N ILE A 301 -12.10 1.45 4.51
CA ILE A 301 -13.16 0.42 4.43
C ILE A 301 -14.07 0.57 5.64
N TRP A 302 -15.38 0.34 5.43
CA TRP A 302 -16.41 0.62 6.43
C TRP A 302 -16.50 2.09 6.89
N GLY A 303 -15.74 3.01 6.29
CA GLY A 303 -15.75 4.41 6.67
C GLY A 303 -17.15 5.02 6.61
N ALA A 304 -17.97 4.64 5.62
CA ALA A 304 -19.35 5.12 5.48
C ALA A 304 -20.25 4.77 6.69
N LYS A 305 -19.90 3.76 7.49
CA LYS A 305 -20.65 3.32 8.69
C LYS A 305 -20.31 4.10 9.95
N VAL A 306 -19.24 4.90 9.93
CA VAL A 306 -18.75 5.63 11.10
C VAL A 306 -18.66 7.12 10.83
N GLN A 307 -18.69 7.90 11.91
CA GLN A 307 -18.60 9.36 11.83
C GLN A 307 -17.20 9.81 11.38
N PRO A 308 -17.05 10.97 10.70
CA PRO A 308 -15.75 11.48 10.25
C PRO A 308 -14.68 11.54 11.34
N ALA A 309 -15.03 11.98 12.56
CA ALA A 309 -14.11 12.03 13.70
C ALA A 309 -13.56 10.64 14.07
N PHE A 310 -14.38 9.59 13.98
CA PHE A 310 -13.95 8.21 14.21
C PHE A 310 -12.94 7.78 13.14
N ARG A 311 -13.19 8.11 11.86
CA ARG A 311 -12.26 7.80 10.75
C ARG A 311 -10.91 8.47 10.95
N ALA A 312 -10.92 9.74 11.32
CA ALA A 312 -9.72 10.51 11.61
C ALA A 312 -8.93 9.89 12.77
N LYS A 313 -9.61 9.57 13.87
CA LYS A 313 -8.97 8.96 15.04
C LYS A 313 -8.38 7.58 14.75
N VAL A 314 -9.06 6.74 13.98
CA VAL A 314 -8.51 5.45 13.54
C VAL A 314 -7.24 5.65 12.71
N ARG A 315 -7.21 6.63 11.80
CA ARG A 315 -6.00 6.95 11.03
C ARG A 315 -4.86 7.43 11.90
N GLU A 316 -5.15 8.26 12.88
CA GLU A 316 -4.17 8.79 13.81
C GLU A 316 -3.54 7.67 14.67
N ILE A 317 -4.39 6.83 15.27
CA ILE A 317 -3.96 5.65 16.03
C ILE A 317 -3.09 4.74 15.15
N ALA A 318 -3.58 4.43 13.96
CA ALA A 318 -2.90 3.55 13.03
C ALA A 318 -1.55 4.14 12.58
N GLY A 319 -1.48 5.45 12.36
CA GLY A 319 -0.25 6.19 12.08
C GLY A 319 0.76 6.10 13.22
N ARG A 320 0.32 6.38 14.47
CA ARG A 320 1.17 6.26 15.67
C ARG A 320 1.69 4.84 15.88
N GLN A 321 0.86 3.84 15.59
CA GLN A 321 1.21 2.42 15.73
C GLN A 321 1.91 1.84 14.48
N ARG A 322 2.00 2.58 13.38
CA ARG A 322 2.53 2.10 12.09
C ARG A 322 1.83 0.82 11.59
N LEU A 323 0.51 0.76 11.76
CA LEU A 323 -0.36 -0.34 11.33
C LEU A 323 -1.45 0.17 10.40
N ASP A 324 -2.11 -0.72 9.67
CA ASP A 324 -3.11 -0.34 8.66
C ASP A 324 -4.47 0.08 9.27
N PRO A 325 -4.96 1.33 9.11
CA PRO A 325 -6.32 1.72 9.51
C PRO A 325 -7.44 0.76 9.06
N ASN A 326 -7.36 0.16 7.88
CA ASN A 326 -8.33 -0.81 7.39
C ASN A 326 -8.27 -2.14 8.17
N TRP A 327 -7.14 -2.51 8.78
CA TRP A 327 -7.09 -3.68 9.67
C TRP A 327 -7.90 -3.42 10.94
N TYR A 328 -7.78 -2.22 11.55
CA TYR A 328 -8.64 -1.80 12.66
C TYR A 328 -10.11 -1.87 12.25
N MET A 329 -10.47 -1.31 11.10
CA MET A 329 -11.86 -1.28 10.66
C MET A 329 -12.44 -2.67 10.37
N ALA A 330 -11.67 -3.56 9.76
CA ALA A 330 -12.13 -4.92 9.48
C ALA A 330 -12.28 -5.75 10.77
N VAL A 331 -11.34 -5.62 11.71
CA VAL A 331 -11.44 -6.28 13.02
C VAL A 331 -12.67 -5.75 13.76
N MET A 332 -12.84 -4.43 13.85
CA MET A 332 -14.00 -3.85 14.52
C MET A 332 -15.33 -4.22 13.86
N ALA A 333 -15.39 -4.25 12.53
CA ALA A 333 -16.57 -4.72 11.80
C ALA A 333 -16.90 -6.18 12.15
N PHE A 334 -15.91 -7.06 12.22
CA PHE A 334 -16.13 -8.45 12.61
C PHE A 334 -16.64 -8.55 14.05
N GLU A 335 -15.93 -7.93 14.99
CA GLU A 335 -16.18 -8.02 16.43
C GLU A 335 -17.52 -7.41 16.85
N THR A 336 -17.99 -6.39 16.12
CA THR A 336 -19.26 -5.72 16.39
C THR A 336 -20.43 -6.19 15.52
N GLY A 337 -20.19 -7.10 14.56
CA GLY A 337 -21.19 -7.43 13.54
C GLY A 337 -21.60 -6.21 12.71
N GLU A 338 -20.62 -5.40 12.30
CA GLU A 338 -20.73 -4.23 11.42
C GLU A 338 -21.39 -2.99 12.04
N THR A 339 -21.71 -3.00 13.33
CA THR A 339 -22.37 -1.88 14.01
C THR A 339 -21.41 -0.78 14.43
N PHE A 340 -20.13 -1.11 14.66
CA PHE A 340 -19.14 -0.21 15.28
C PHE A 340 -19.63 0.38 16.62
N SER A 341 -20.49 -0.36 17.33
CA SER A 341 -21.05 0.08 18.60
C SER A 341 -20.07 -0.22 19.76
N PRO A 342 -19.81 0.77 20.64
CA PRO A 342 -18.96 0.56 21.83
C PRO A 342 -19.64 -0.31 22.90
N SER A 343 -20.95 -0.52 22.80
CA SER A 343 -21.74 -1.32 23.73
C SER A 343 -22.17 -2.69 23.18
N GLU A 344 -21.69 -3.09 22.00
CA GLU A 344 -22.07 -4.38 21.39
C GLU A 344 -21.67 -5.55 22.31
N PRO A 345 -22.62 -6.35 22.81
CA PRO A 345 -22.32 -7.45 23.70
C PRO A 345 -21.92 -8.71 22.92
N ASN A 346 -21.07 -9.53 23.52
CA ASN A 346 -20.76 -10.84 22.95
C ASN A 346 -21.98 -11.78 23.00
N ARG A 347 -22.45 -12.22 21.83
CA ARG A 347 -23.63 -13.10 21.72
C ARG A 347 -23.43 -14.51 22.29
N ALA A 348 -22.20 -14.95 22.51
CA ALA A 348 -21.88 -16.22 23.15
C ALA A 348 -21.85 -16.14 24.69
N GLY A 349 -22.15 -14.96 25.28
CA GLY A 349 -22.28 -14.80 26.73
C GLY A 349 -20.95 -14.71 27.50
N SER A 350 -19.84 -14.41 26.82
CA SER A 350 -18.51 -14.28 27.45
C SER A 350 -18.36 -13.05 28.36
N GLY A 351 -19.31 -12.11 28.29
CA GLY A 351 -19.24 -10.82 28.97
C GLY A 351 -18.31 -9.80 28.29
N ALA A 352 -17.75 -10.13 27.13
CA ALA A 352 -17.00 -9.18 26.31
C ALA A 352 -17.91 -8.12 25.68
N VAL A 353 -17.34 -6.94 25.43
CA VAL A 353 -18.09 -5.78 24.92
C VAL A 353 -17.27 -4.87 24.00
N GLY A 354 -17.96 -4.21 23.09
CA GLY A 354 -17.46 -3.05 22.35
C GLY A 354 -16.68 -3.38 21.08
N LEU A 355 -15.95 -2.37 20.59
CA LEU A 355 -15.33 -2.32 19.26
C LEU A 355 -14.43 -3.50 18.94
N ILE A 356 -13.75 -4.07 19.94
CA ILE A 356 -12.88 -5.25 19.77
C ILE A 356 -13.23 -6.38 20.75
N GLN A 357 -14.46 -6.38 21.29
CA GLN A 357 -14.93 -7.36 22.28
C GLN A 357 -13.98 -7.50 23.49
N PHE A 358 -13.78 -6.41 24.23
CA PHE A 358 -12.94 -6.40 25.43
C PHE A 358 -13.45 -7.39 26.48
N MET A 359 -12.66 -8.42 26.78
CA MET A 359 -12.99 -9.39 27.84
C MET A 359 -12.97 -8.73 29.23
N PRO A 360 -13.79 -9.20 30.20
CA PRO A 360 -13.81 -8.67 31.57
C PRO A 360 -12.46 -8.64 32.28
N SER A 361 -11.63 -9.68 32.09
CA SER A 361 -10.27 -9.74 32.64
C SER A 361 -9.34 -8.70 32.02
N THR A 362 -9.40 -8.53 30.70
CA THR A 362 -8.62 -7.54 29.95
C THR A 362 -8.99 -6.12 30.37
N ALA A 363 -10.29 -5.80 30.45
CA ALA A 363 -10.77 -4.50 30.89
C ALA A 363 -10.23 -4.14 32.28
N ARG A 364 -10.30 -5.09 33.24
CA ARG A 364 -9.72 -4.91 34.58
C ARG A 364 -8.21 -4.69 34.53
N GLY A 365 -7.49 -5.49 33.74
CA GLY A 365 -6.03 -5.34 33.57
C GLY A 365 -5.61 -3.99 32.98
N MET A 366 -6.48 -3.36 32.19
CA MET A 366 -6.25 -2.04 31.63
C MET A 366 -6.66 -0.89 32.56
N GLY A 367 -7.23 -1.19 33.74
CA GLY A 367 -7.69 -0.21 34.73
C GLY A 367 -9.14 0.27 34.52
N THR A 368 -9.99 -0.51 33.88
CA THR A 368 -11.41 -0.17 33.62
C THR A 368 -12.33 -1.38 33.83
N SER A 369 -13.60 -1.27 33.42
CA SER A 369 -14.57 -2.37 33.40
C SER A 369 -15.30 -2.44 32.06
N THR A 370 -15.90 -3.59 31.75
CA THR A 370 -16.73 -3.74 30.55
C THR A 370 -17.94 -2.81 30.59
N GLN A 371 -18.54 -2.58 31.77
CA GLN A 371 -19.61 -1.60 31.93
C GLN A 371 -19.14 -0.18 31.61
N ALA A 372 -17.96 0.22 32.07
CA ALA A 372 -17.41 1.54 31.78
C ALA A 372 -17.09 1.69 30.29
N LEU A 373 -16.48 0.68 29.66
CA LEU A 373 -16.22 0.64 28.23
C LEU A 373 -17.51 0.74 27.42
N ALA A 374 -18.57 0.03 27.80
CA ALA A 374 -19.87 0.05 27.13
C ALA A 374 -20.58 1.41 27.21
N ASN A 375 -20.30 2.19 28.26
CA ASN A 375 -20.88 3.51 28.46
C ASN A 375 -20.12 4.63 27.72
N MET A 376 -18.98 4.32 27.09
CA MET A 376 -18.21 5.28 26.30
C MET A 376 -18.85 5.50 24.92
N SER A 377 -18.57 6.66 24.32
CA SER A 377 -18.75 6.83 22.89
C SER A 377 -17.76 5.94 22.12
N ALA A 378 -18.08 5.64 20.86
CA ALA A 378 -17.19 4.89 19.98
C ALA A 378 -15.83 5.61 19.84
N LEU A 379 -15.83 6.95 19.83
CA LEU A 379 -14.63 7.76 19.73
C LEU A 379 -13.74 7.67 20.98
N GLU A 380 -14.32 7.69 22.18
CA GLU A 380 -13.57 7.50 23.44
C GLU A 380 -13.05 6.08 23.57
N GLN A 381 -13.83 5.08 23.16
CA GLN A 381 -13.41 3.69 23.23
C GLN A 381 -12.20 3.39 22.32
N LEU A 382 -11.99 4.16 21.25
CA LEU A 382 -10.79 4.04 20.41
C LEU A 382 -9.47 4.26 21.15
N ASP A 383 -9.43 5.08 22.21
CA ASP A 383 -8.21 5.24 23.03
C ASP A 383 -7.86 3.92 23.75
N TRP A 384 -8.89 3.17 24.14
CA TRP A 384 -8.73 1.84 24.74
C TRP A 384 -8.35 0.81 23.70
N VAL A 385 -8.89 0.90 22.48
CA VAL A 385 -8.49 0.05 21.35
C VAL A 385 -7.00 0.24 21.07
N GLU A 386 -6.53 1.49 21.00
CA GLU A 386 -5.12 1.78 20.84
C GLU A 386 -4.29 1.17 21.97
N LYS A 387 -4.62 1.48 23.23
CA LYS A 387 -3.92 0.98 24.41
C LYS A 387 -3.84 -0.54 24.44
N TYR A 388 -4.88 -1.22 23.98
CA TYR A 388 -4.94 -2.67 23.88
C TYR A 388 -3.94 -3.22 22.85
N PHE A 389 -3.82 -2.60 21.68
CA PHE A 389 -2.93 -3.07 20.62
C PHE A 389 -1.46 -2.75 20.84
N GLN A 390 -1.13 -1.71 21.64
CA GLN A 390 0.26 -1.31 21.94
C GLN A 390 1.25 -2.46 22.19
N PRO A 391 0.98 -3.44 23.09
CA PRO A 391 1.91 -4.54 23.34
C PRO A 391 2.09 -5.52 22.16
N TYR A 392 1.23 -5.47 21.14
CA TYR A 392 1.25 -6.38 20.00
C TYR A 392 1.83 -5.74 18.73
N VAL A 393 1.94 -4.41 18.65
CA VAL A 393 2.30 -3.65 17.44
C VAL A 393 3.51 -4.24 16.70
N SER A 394 4.59 -4.54 17.40
CA SER A 394 5.83 -5.07 16.78
C SER A 394 5.70 -6.47 16.17
N ARG A 395 4.65 -7.21 16.53
CA ARG A 395 4.36 -8.57 16.08
C ARG A 395 3.30 -8.62 14.98
N ILE A 396 2.55 -7.54 14.76
CA ILE A 396 1.49 -7.48 13.74
C ILE A 396 2.13 -7.16 12.38
N ARG A 397 1.97 -8.07 11.41
CA ARG A 397 2.49 -7.90 10.04
C ARG A 397 1.42 -7.90 8.96
N ASN A 398 0.18 -8.27 9.32
CA ASN A 398 -0.98 -8.32 8.44
C ASN A 398 -2.27 -8.29 9.29
N ILE A 399 -3.41 -8.12 8.61
CA ILE A 399 -4.75 -8.13 9.21
C ILE A 399 -5.05 -9.39 10.06
N GLY A 400 -4.54 -10.55 9.63
CA GLY A 400 -4.71 -11.80 10.36
C GLY A 400 -3.98 -11.80 11.71
N ASP A 401 -2.78 -11.24 11.76
CA ASP A 401 -2.03 -11.09 13.02
C ASP A 401 -2.71 -10.12 13.98
N MET A 402 -3.29 -9.04 13.46
CA MET A 402 -4.07 -8.11 14.27
C MET A 402 -5.33 -8.78 14.85
N TYR A 403 -6.06 -9.54 14.03
CA TYR A 403 -7.21 -10.31 14.50
C TYR A 403 -6.79 -11.38 15.52
N MET A 404 -5.65 -12.06 15.31
CA MET A 404 -5.13 -13.02 16.30
C MET A 404 -4.78 -12.36 17.64
N ALA A 405 -4.38 -11.09 17.67
CA ALA A 405 -4.20 -10.39 18.95
C ALA A 405 -5.52 -10.31 19.74
N VAL A 406 -6.65 -10.09 19.07
CA VAL A 406 -7.99 -10.04 19.68
C VAL A 406 -8.51 -11.44 20.04
N PHE A 407 -8.42 -12.39 19.09
CA PHE A 407 -9.00 -13.71 19.22
C PHE A 407 -8.14 -14.67 20.07
N MET A 408 -6.90 -14.92 19.65
CA MET A 408 -5.96 -15.85 20.32
C MET A 408 -4.50 -15.47 20.01
N PRO A 409 -3.80 -14.71 20.90
CA PRO A 409 -2.47 -14.14 20.62
C PRO A 409 -1.35 -15.14 20.28
N VAL A 410 -1.55 -16.43 20.58
CA VAL A 410 -0.62 -17.51 20.19
C VAL A 410 -0.56 -17.71 18.67
N GLY A 411 -1.60 -17.30 17.94
CA GLY A 411 -1.68 -17.38 16.48
C GLY A 411 -0.93 -16.28 15.72
N ILE A 412 -0.44 -15.24 16.39
CA ILE A 412 0.28 -14.13 15.76
C ILE A 412 1.59 -14.65 15.13
N GLY A 413 1.79 -14.36 13.84
CA GLY A 413 2.97 -14.76 13.07
C GLY A 413 3.04 -16.26 12.75
N LYS A 414 1.99 -17.03 13.05
CA LYS A 414 1.90 -18.45 12.68
C LYS A 414 1.36 -18.63 11.27
N ALA A 415 1.61 -19.79 10.67
CA ALA A 415 1.05 -20.17 9.38
C ALA A 415 -0.46 -20.44 9.48
N ASP A 416 -1.18 -20.31 8.37
CA ASP A 416 -2.64 -20.55 8.31
C ASP A 416 -3.04 -21.98 8.70
N SER A 417 -2.15 -22.95 8.51
CA SER A 417 -2.35 -24.35 8.93
C SER A 417 -2.20 -24.59 10.43
N PHE A 418 -1.79 -23.58 11.20
CA PHE A 418 -1.62 -23.72 12.65
C PHE A 418 -2.98 -23.95 13.33
N VAL A 419 -3.09 -25.03 14.10
CA VAL A 419 -4.30 -25.36 14.85
C VAL A 419 -4.37 -24.48 16.10
N LEU A 420 -5.40 -23.63 16.17
CA LEU A 420 -5.67 -22.75 17.31
C LEU A 420 -6.45 -23.49 18.40
N ILE A 421 -7.45 -24.28 17.98
CA ILE A 421 -8.32 -25.02 18.88
C ILE A 421 -8.56 -26.40 18.30
N ASP A 422 -8.33 -27.45 19.08
CA ASP A 422 -8.66 -28.83 18.73
C ASP A 422 -9.79 -29.32 19.64
N ARG A 423 -10.90 -29.81 19.06
CA ARG A 423 -12.05 -30.31 19.81
C ARG A 423 -11.66 -31.44 20.77
N ALA A 424 -10.68 -32.27 20.42
CA ALA A 424 -10.26 -33.39 21.25
C ALA A 424 -9.61 -32.92 22.56
N THR A 425 -8.86 -31.82 22.52
CA THR A 425 -8.12 -31.30 23.69
C THR A 425 -8.81 -30.11 24.36
N GLN A 426 -9.64 -29.37 23.62
CA GLN A 426 -10.28 -28.11 24.06
C GLN A 426 -11.77 -28.06 23.68
N PRO A 427 -12.60 -29.01 24.14
CA PRO A 427 -13.99 -29.16 23.68
C PRO A 427 -14.88 -27.94 23.98
N VAL A 428 -14.66 -27.25 25.12
CA VAL A 428 -15.43 -26.07 25.50
C VAL A 428 -15.12 -24.89 24.56
N ALA A 429 -13.84 -24.59 24.36
CA ALA A 429 -13.41 -23.50 23.47
C ALA A 429 -13.80 -23.79 22.02
N TYR A 430 -13.73 -25.05 21.60
CA TYR A 430 -14.19 -25.46 20.28
C TYR A 430 -15.70 -25.24 20.11
N ASN A 431 -16.52 -25.65 21.08
CA ASN A 431 -17.98 -25.48 21.00
C ASN A 431 -18.40 -24.01 20.94
N GLN A 432 -17.70 -23.12 21.65
CA GLN A 432 -17.95 -21.67 21.61
C GLN A 432 -17.59 -21.04 20.26
N ASN A 433 -16.61 -21.62 19.55
CA ASN A 433 -16.07 -21.08 18.30
C ASN A 433 -16.37 -21.97 17.09
N ARG A 434 -17.31 -22.92 17.23
CA ARG A 434 -17.59 -23.97 16.24
C ARG A 434 -17.93 -23.42 14.86
N SER A 435 -18.46 -22.20 14.78
CA SER A 435 -18.77 -21.51 13.52
C SER A 435 -17.54 -21.12 12.68
N LEU A 436 -16.33 -21.26 13.24
CA LEU A 436 -15.06 -21.02 12.56
C LEU A 436 -14.50 -22.28 11.88
N ASP A 437 -14.84 -23.48 12.34
CA ASP A 437 -14.43 -24.74 11.70
C ASP A 437 -15.24 -24.93 10.40
N LYS A 438 -14.61 -24.67 9.26
CA LYS A 438 -15.30 -24.63 7.97
C LYS A 438 -15.36 -25.98 7.29
N ASN A 439 -14.35 -26.81 7.50
CA ASN A 439 -14.25 -28.13 6.88
C ASN A 439 -14.91 -29.22 7.75
N GLY A 440 -15.27 -28.89 9.00
CA GLY A 440 -15.94 -29.78 9.94
C GLY A 440 -15.04 -30.87 10.51
N ASP A 441 -13.71 -30.70 10.45
CA ASP A 441 -12.74 -31.73 10.84
C ASP A 441 -12.51 -31.81 12.37
N GLY A 442 -13.12 -30.91 13.14
CA GLY A 442 -12.98 -30.85 14.59
C GLY A 442 -11.81 -29.99 15.05
N LYS A 443 -11.15 -29.25 14.16
CA LYS A 443 -10.07 -28.32 14.46
C LYS A 443 -10.39 -26.95 13.87
N ILE A 444 -10.01 -25.91 14.59
CA ILE A 444 -10.08 -24.53 14.11
C ILE A 444 -8.65 -24.07 13.86
N THR A 445 -8.32 -23.82 12.60
CA THR A 445 -7.01 -23.34 12.18
C THR A 445 -6.94 -21.81 12.16
N ARG A 446 -5.71 -21.27 12.15
CA ARG A 446 -5.49 -19.82 11.96
C ARG A 446 -6.12 -19.33 10.67
N GLY A 447 -5.96 -20.06 9.57
CA GLY A 447 -6.52 -19.68 8.26
C GLY A 447 -8.04 -19.58 8.29
N GLU A 448 -8.71 -20.53 8.92
CA GLU A 448 -10.17 -20.52 9.06
C GLU A 448 -10.68 -19.36 9.90
N ALA A 449 -10.01 -19.06 11.02
CA ALA A 449 -10.34 -17.93 11.87
C ALA A 449 -10.12 -16.60 11.12
N VAL A 450 -8.96 -16.43 10.46
CA VAL A 450 -8.59 -15.21 9.74
C VAL A 450 -9.46 -14.98 8.49
N ASP A 451 -10.03 -16.02 7.89
CA ASP A 451 -10.89 -15.84 6.71
C ASP A 451 -12.10 -14.94 7.00
N ARG A 452 -12.64 -14.93 8.22
CA ARG A 452 -13.74 -14.03 8.61
C ARG A 452 -13.34 -12.56 8.53
N VAL A 453 -12.17 -12.19 9.05
CA VAL A 453 -11.70 -10.80 9.01
C VAL A 453 -11.31 -10.40 7.58
N ASN A 454 -10.80 -11.32 6.76
CA ASN A 454 -10.55 -11.08 5.34
C ASN A 454 -11.86 -10.83 4.56
N GLN A 455 -12.93 -11.56 4.87
CA GLN A 455 -14.25 -11.31 4.31
C GLN A 455 -14.78 -9.92 4.71
N MET A 456 -14.57 -9.50 5.96
CA MET A 456 -14.93 -8.15 6.40
C MET A 456 -14.10 -7.08 5.70
N ALA A 457 -12.82 -7.31 5.47
CA ALA A 457 -11.98 -6.40 4.70
C ALA A 457 -12.50 -6.22 3.26
N LYS A 458 -12.91 -7.33 2.63
CA LYS A 458 -13.48 -7.33 1.28
C LYS A 458 -14.85 -6.66 1.22
N ALA A 459 -15.76 -6.97 2.15
CA ALA A 459 -17.09 -6.38 2.21
C ALA A 459 -17.03 -4.87 2.48
N GLY A 460 -16.10 -4.44 3.34
CA GLY A 460 -15.91 -3.03 3.69
C GLY A 460 -15.49 -2.14 2.52
N GLN A 461 -14.95 -2.70 1.43
CA GLN A 461 -14.64 -1.95 0.20
C GLN A 461 -15.88 -1.27 -0.38
N ALA A 462 -17.07 -1.87 -0.25
CA ALA A 462 -18.33 -1.28 -0.70
C ALA A 462 -18.77 -0.06 0.14
N HIS A 463 -18.16 0.12 1.31
CA HIS A 463 -18.42 1.21 2.25
C HIS A 463 -17.22 2.16 2.39
N MET A 464 -16.31 2.11 1.42
CA MET A 464 -15.09 2.88 1.41
C MET A 464 -15.37 4.36 1.11
N VAL A 465 -14.84 5.24 1.96
CA VAL A 465 -14.95 6.71 1.85
C VAL A 465 -13.67 7.41 2.23
#